data_AF-A0A1V9YCC1-F1
#
_entry.id   AF-A0A1V9YCC1-F1
#
_cell.length_a   1.000
_cell.length_b   1.000
_cell.length_c   1.000
_cell.angle_alpha   90.00
_cell.angle_beta   90.00
_cell.angle_gamma   90.00
#
_symmetry.space_group_name_H-M   'P 1'
#
loop_
_entity.id
_entity.type
_entity.pdbx_description
1 polymer ?
#
loop_
_entity_poly.entity_id
_entity_poly.type
_entity_poly.pdbx_seq_one_letter_code
_entity_poly.pdbx_strand_id
1 'polypeptide(L)'
;MAAPTQGGRPPYQYMDSTSHVQDDDMAHVPVWQDSSAEHMYGDYVNPGGVAVMETTEHPSVRPSAILDSSRTSTAAIMKPDIKVGVSEDANAAKKHTGRKRVWPGWLLLFLIFGGALFGIIWFGRKLYFKTQGQQELSQKILDRTPAPVTPPKICEQPNFVGDGFGGVVAKYASGLTKPIVITGINWSGMENVEGVPHGLAFGQSTMDSIAEKLVAQGVTAVRLPLNVKMLLSNAAPNVKDFVDPIVNAEFNVNTYMDMIKKVVIGLAKQQIAVLLDIHKLDPVNLNTATAEGLWYSAEFPEAQVIKAIKSLATNLCNYNYYNIIGVDLKNEPHQGCWPASPTDTTDCQSTKNWQQGATRLGNAMLAACPKWMAFVEGTLENINAKFPNTNNGANLTYGDWWGASLNNASSNPVTLSIKDKVVYAPHFYSPSVYPAAYYFSTQDGGKDIYTEFPNDAAGNALLKANIYQALDRSFGTAVKAAKTPVMFGEFGGIYGVADKWPLKTSTRAIEAFVSYSQDRNMSGGFAWSLNSESNYEWNPTKSNYTYGLYTDNTWTSYNEDYSAALRLFKGSGTIYCVKVDLTTADEPSGSATGGTVTLPPVTTATATTKPPAKTTR
;
A
#
# COMPACT_ATOMS: atom_id res chain seq x y z
N MET A 1 -20.27 62.40 3.75
CA MET A 1 -20.08 62.76 5.16
C MET A 1 -20.11 61.45 5.94
N ALA A 2 -19.13 60.96 6.69
CA ALA A 2 -17.80 61.43 7.06
C ALA A 2 -16.94 60.18 7.37
N ALA A 3 -15.63 60.25 7.08
CA ALA A 3 -14.58 59.43 7.72
C ALA A 3 -14.37 59.94 9.19
N PRO A 4 -13.55 59.35 10.12
CA PRO A 4 -12.27 58.63 9.95
C PRO A 4 -12.15 57.40 10.92
N THR A 5 -11.06 56.63 11.14
CA THR A 5 -9.62 56.93 11.36
C THR A 5 -8.70 55.72 11.13
N GLN A 6 -7.48 56.02 10.68
CA GLN A 6 -6.32 55.14 10.49
C GLN A 6 -5.63 54.73 11.80
N GLY A 7 -4.89 53.60 11.77
CA GLY A 7 -3.92 53.24 12.80
C GLY A 7 -2.83 52.27 12.28
N GLY A 8 -1.64 52.82 12.01
CA GLY A 8 -0.30 52.23 12.23
C GLY A 8 0.12 50.93 11.52
N ARG A 9 0.91 51.04 10.44
CA ARG A 9 1.84 49.99 9.98
C ARG A 9 3.27 50.32 10.48
N PRO A 10 4.03 49.36 11.01
CA PRO A 10 5.49 49.51 11.17
C PRO A 10 6.24 49.20 9.86
N PRO A 11 7.48 49.69 9.70
CA PRO A 11 8.19 49.75 8.41
C PRO A 11 8.84 48.41 8.01
N TYR A 12 8.77 48.10 6.72
CA TYR A 12 9.51 47.02 6.08
C TYR A 12 11.00 47.37 6.03
N GLN A 13 11.84 46.58 6.70
CA GLN A 13 13.28 46.57 6.47
C GLN A 13 13.59 45.77 5.20
N TYR A 14 14.21 46.42 4.23
CA TYR A 14 14.93 45.76 3.15
C TYR A 14 16.17 45.08 3.76
N MET A 15 16.26 43.75 3.65
CA MET A 15 17.52 43.04 3.76
C MET A 15 17.93 42.54 2.38
N ASP A 16 19.08 43.07 1.98
CA ASP A 16 19.94 42.70 0.87
C ASP A 16 20.23 41.19 0.90
N SER A 17 19.89 40.46 -0.16
CA SER A 17 20.28 39.05 -0.32
C SER A 17 21.34 38.92 -1.41
N THR A 18 22.58 39.03 -0.96
CA THR A 18 23.74 38.51 -1.68
C THR A 18 23.68 36.98 -1.68
N SER A 19 23.78 36.44 -2.90
CA SER A 19 24.14 35.07 -3.30
C SER A 19 24.41 34.04 -2.19
N HIS A 20 23.48 33.11 -2.00
CA HIS A 20 23.83 31.73 -1.69
C HIS A 20 22.98 30.80 -2.57
N VAL A 21 23.67 30.14 -3.51
CA VAL A 21 23.15 28.99 -4.25
C VAL A 21 23.04 27.87 -3.23
N GLN A 22 21.83 27.64 -2.73
CA GLN A 22 21.50 26.44 -1.99
C GLN A 22 20.95 25.45 -3.02
N ASP A 23 21.62 24.31 -3.18
CA ASP A 23 21.10 23.21 -3.98
C ASP A 23 19.76 22.77 -3.37
N ASP A 24 18.77 22.61 -4.25
CA ASP A 24 17.40 22.22 -3.92
C ASP A 24 17.41 20.72 -3.57
N ASP A 25 17.62 20.40 -2.28
CA ASP A 25 17.61 19.03 -1.74
C ASP A 25 16.23 18.34 -1.82
N MET A 26 15.22 18.97 -2.43
CA MET A 26 13.86 18.46 -2.51
C MET A 26 13.50 17.80 -3.86
N ALA A 27 14.35 17.89 -4.89
CA ALA A 27 14.04 17.31 -6.21
C ALA A 27 14.18 15.78 -6.29
N HIS A 28 14.81 15.16 -5.29
CA HIS A 28 15.14 13.73 -5.30
C HIS A 28 14.92 13.03 -3.95
N VAL A 29 14.09 13.56 -3.05
CA VAL A 29 13.67 12.78 -1.89
C VAL A 29 12.55 11.84 -2.34
N PRO A 30 12.74 10.50 -2.34
CA PRO A 30 11.60 9.61 -2.35
C PRO A 30 10.91 9.78 -1.00
N VAL A 31 9.86 10.61 -0.96
CA VAL A 31 9.03 10.85 0.24
C VAL A 31 8.14 9.64 0.56
N TRP A 32 8.23 8.58 -0.24
CA TRP A 32 7.37 7.41 -0.20
C TRP A 32 8.19 6.20 0.25
N GLN A 33 8.19 5.96 1.56
CA GLN A 33 8.54 4.67 2.14
C GLN A 33 7.30 4.15 2.85
N ASP A 34 6.62 3.20 2.21
CA ASP A 34 5.57 2.44 2.84
C ASP A 34 6.18 1.64 4.01
N SER A 35 5.88 2.02 5.25
CA SER A 35 6.38 1.32 6.44
C SER A 35 5.72 -0.04 6.65
N SER A 36 4.73 -0.44 5.83
CA SER A 36 4.30 -1.84 5.77
C SER A 36 5.26 -2.73 4.96
N ALA A 37 6.05 -2.11 4.07
CA ALA A 37 6.89 -2.76 3.09
C ALA A 37 8.40 -2.73 3.37
N GLU A 38 8.85 -1.97 4.38
CA GLU A 38 10.27 -1.88 4.70
C GLU A 38 10.75 -3.12 5.47
N HIS A 39 11.83 -3.75 4.98
CA HIS A 39 12.56 -4.87 5.59
C HIS A 39 11.79 -6.21 5.67
N MET A 40 11.67 -6.83 4.51
CA MET A 40 11.22 -8.21 4.39
C MET A 40 12.33 -9.26 4.68
N TYR A 41 12.01 -10.09 5.67
CA TYR A 41 12.30 -11.51 5.91
C TYR A 41 13.73 -12.05 5.70
N GLY A 42 14.38 -12.31 6.84
CA GLY A 42 15.58 -13.13 6.96
C GLY A 42 15.30 -14.63 6.71
N ASP A 43 16.35 -15.29 6.22
CA ASP A 43 16.49 -16.70 5.83
C ASP A 43 15.53 -17.71 6.47
N TYR A 44 14.68 -18.31 5.63
CA TYR A 44 14.02 -19.58 5.91
C TYR A 44 14.94 -20.75 5.53
N VAL A 45 16.09 -20.91 6.20
CA VAL A 45 16.84 -22.19 6.17
C VAL A 45 17.53 -22.47 7.53
N ASN A 46 17.06 -23.56 8.16
CA ASN A 46 17.68 -24.35 9.25
C ASN A 46 17.52 -23.90 10.73
N PRO A 47 17.10 -24.81 11.64
CA PRO A 47 16.92 -24.54 13.07
C PRO A 47 18.19 -24.84 13.87
N GLY A 48 18.68 -23.87 14.63
CA GLY A 48 19.66 -24.07 15.71
C GLY A 48 20.86 -23.15 15.65
N GLY A 49 20.93 -22.18 16.57
CA GLY A 49 22.11 -21.31 16.70
C GLY A 49 21.90 -20.15 17.68
N VAL A 50 22.19 -20.45 18.95
CA VAL A 50 22.31 -19.63 20.16
C VAL A 50 22.55 -18.11 20.02
N ALA A 51 21.84 -17.36 20.86
CA ALA A 51 21.90 -15.92 21.10
C ALA A 51 23.28 -15.38 21.50
N VAL A 52 23.57 -14.12 21.12
CA VAL A 52 24.50 -13.24 21.87
C VAL A 52 23.96 -11.80 21.83
N MET A 53 23.60 -11.29 23.02
CA MET A 53 23.50 -9.86 23.32
C MET A 53 24.91 -9.28 23.49
N GLU A 54 25.14 -8.02 23.13
CA GLU A 54 26.01 -7.19 23.98
C GLU A 54 25.75 -5.68 23.84
N THR A 55 25.35 -5.10 24.97
CA THR A 55 25.46 -3.69 25.35
C THR A 55 26.83 -3.44 25.99
N THR A 56 27.45 -2.26 25.82
CA THR A 56 27.86 -1.32 26.90
C THR A 56 29.01 -0.35 26.54
N GLU A 57 28.75 0.91 26.88
CA GLU A 57 29.54 1.97 27.54
C GLU A 57 31.09 1.87 27.75
N HIS A 58 31.73 3.05 27.61
CA HIS A 58 33.05 3.50 28.14
C HIS A 58 33.22 3.27 29.66
N PRO A 59 34.45 3.19 30.29
CA PRO A 59 35.49 4.26 30.27
C PRO A 59 36.99 3.93 30.59
N SER A 60 37.86 4.91 30.26
CA SER A 60 39.12 5.41 30.90
C SER A 60 40.22 4.52 31.54
N VAL A 61 41.50 4.87 31.31
CA VAL A 61 42.52 5.38 32.31
C VAL A 61 43.90 5.69 31.63
N ARG A 62 44.59 6.72 32.18
CA ARG A 62 45.91 7.34 31.82
C ARG A 62 47.15 6.51 32.27
N PRO A 63 48.43 6.95 32.05
CA PRO A 63 49.16 7.98 32.87
C PRO A 63 50.14 8.92 32.06
N SER A 64 50.15 10.26 32.21
CA SER A 64 50.90 11.21 33.09
C SER A 64 52.42 11.44 32.90
N ALA A 65 52.82 12.71 32.64
CA ALA A 65 53.98 13.50 33.18
C ALA A 65 54.05 14.91 32.49
N ILE A 66 53.51 16.00 33.05
CA ILE A 66 54.10 17.06 33.94
C ILE A 66 55.23 17.92 33.31
N LEU A 67 54.96 19.20 33.00
CA LEU A 67 55.57 20.42 33.59
C LEU A 67 55.07 21.72 32.94
N ASP A 68 55.30 22.82 33.65
CA ASP A 68 54.45 23.99 33.84
C ASP A 68 55.05 25.30 33.26
N SER A 69 54.17 26.28 33.08
CA SER A 69 54.37 27.74 33.20
C SER A 69 55.00 28.59 32.07
N SER A 70 54.17 29.55 31.62
CA SER A 70 54.46 30.99 31.43
C SER A 70 55.48 31.46 30.37
N ARG A 71 55.00 32.24 29.39
CA ARG A 71 55.29 33.69 29.22
C ARG A 71 54.90 34.21 27.83
N THR A 72 54.26 35.37 27.83
CA THR A 72 54.13 36.32 26.73
C THR A 72 55.38 37.21 26.60
N SER A 73 55.80 37.52 25.37
CA SER A 73 56.20 38.87 24.86
C SER A 73 57.16 38.82 23.65
N THR A 74 56.72 39.46 22.56
CA THR A 74 57.44 40.29 21.57
C THR A 74 58.98 40.22 21.40
N ALA A 75 59.48 40.06 20.15
CA ALA A 75 60.21 41.10 19.38
C ALA A 75 60.91 40.58 18.10
N ALA A 76 60.58 41.23 16.96
CA ALA A 76 61.45 41.78 15.90
C ALA A 76 62.47 40.96 15.04
N ILE A 77 62.25 41.03 13.71
CA ILE A 77 63.19 41.40 12.60
C ILE A 77 64.33 40.42 12.19
N MET A 78 64.43 40.03 10.89
CA MET A 78 65.46 40.47 9.91
C MET A 78 65.41 39.74 8.53
N LYS A 79 65.70 40.46 7.43
CA LYS A 79 65.96 39.99 6.05
C LYS A 79 67.39 39.42 5.88
N PRO A 80 67.75 38.79 4.73
CA PRO A 80 68.85 39.36 3.93
C PRO A 80 68.79 39.18 2.39
N ASP A 81 69.76 39.85 1.75
CA ASP A 81 69.93 40.27 0.36
C ASP A 81 70.49 39.25 -0.66
N ILE A 82 70.33 39.66 -1.93
CA ILE A 82 70.85 39.14 -3.21
C ILE A 82 72.40 39.25 -3.30
N LYS A 83 73.05 38.29 -3.97
CA LYS A 83 74.41 38.42 -4.52
C LYS A 83 74.44 38.13 -6.02
N VAL A 84 75.18 38.96 -6.76
CA VAL A 84 75.52 38.83 -8.18
C VAL A 84 77.05 38.91 -8.32
N GLY A 85 77.62 38.08 -9.21
CA GLY A 85 78.96 38.26 -9.79
C GLY A 85 79.38 37.05 -10.65
N VAL A 86 79.24 37.11 -11.99
CA VAL A 86 80.26 37.11 -13.10
C VAL A 86 81.31 35.98 -13.04
N SER A 87 81.83 35.33 -14.09
CA SER A 87 81.95 35.47 -15.57
C SER A 87 82.25 34.03 -16.11
N GLU A 88 82.15 33.65 -17.40
CA GLU A 88 83.04 33.99 -18.54
C GLU A 88 82.47 33.40 -19.85
N ASP A 89 82.85 34.04 -20.96
CA ASP A 89 82.54 33.73 -22.35
C ASP A 89 83.27 32.47 -22.89
N ALA A 90 82.66 31.77 -23.86
CA ALA A 90 83.19 31.64 -25.24
C ALA A 90 82.75 30.35 -25.97
N ASN A 91 82.11 30.57 -27.13
CA ASN A 91 82.25 29.82 -28.40
C ASN A 91 81.94 28.32 -28.47
N ALA A 92 80.73 28.00 -28.95
CA ALA A 92 80.54 26.88 -29.86
C ALA A 92 79.40 27.18 -30.85
N ALA A 93 79.75 27.25 -32.14
CA ALA A 93 78.82 27.41 -33.24
C ALA A 93 77.75 26.29 -33.24
N LYS A 94 76.46 26.66 -33.12
CA LYS A 94 75.34 25.72 -33.30
C LYS A 94 74.45 26.17 -34.45
N LYS A 95 74.75 25.57 -35.60
CA LYS A 95 73.88 25.18 -36.72
C LYS A 95 72.40 25.61 -36.57
N HIS A 96 71.98 26.56 -37.39
CA HIS A 96 70.56 26.92 -37.54
C HIS A 96 69.78 25.72 -38.10
N THR A 97 68.96 25.11 -37.25
CA THR A 97 67.85 24.27 -37.69
C THR A 97 66.60 25.12 -37.59
N GLY A 98 65.84 25.20 -38.68
CA GLY A 98 64.56 25.91 -38.71
C GLY A 98 63.61 25.32 -37.68
N ARG A 99 63.54 25.94 -36.50
CA ARG A 99 62.56 25.60 -35.47
C ARG A 99 61.21 26.09 -35.99
N LYS A 100 60.41 25.16 -36.53
CA LYS A 100 58.99 25.37 -36.81
C LYS A 100 58.38 26.07 -35.59
N ARG A 101 57.87 27.30 -35.78
CA ARG A 101 56.97 27.96 -34.83
C ARG A 101 55.69 27.10 -34.77
N VAL A 102 55.72 26.04 -33.99
CA VAL A 102 54.52 25.30 -33.61
C VAL A 102 53.84 26.22 -32.61
N TRP A 103 52.72 26.83 -33.02
CA TRP A 103 51.96 27.78 -32.24
C TRP A 103 51.28 27.07 -31.06
N PRO A 104 51.84 27.08 -29.84
CA PRO A 104 51.18 26.42 -28.70
C PRO A 104 49.98 27.26 -28.26
N GLY A 105 49.99 28.56 -28.60
CA GLY A 105 48.95 29.52 -28.30
C GLY A 105 47.63 29.24 -29.02
N TRP A 106 47.62 28.89 -30.32
CA TRP A 106 46.36 28.64 -31.02
C TRP A 106 45.65 27.39 -30.51
N LEU A 107 46.38 26.31 -30.21
CA LEU A 107 45.76 25.10 -29.64
C LEU A 107 45.16 25.40 -28.27
N LEU A 108 45.90 26.11 -27.41
CA LEU A 108 45.38 26.55 -26.11
C LEU A 108 44.15 27.47 -26.28
N LEU A 109 44.19 28.38 -27.25
CA LEU A 109 43.08 29.28 -27.57
C LEU A 109 41.86 28.48 -28.06
N PHE A 110 42.04 27.53 -28.98
CA PHE A 110 40.97 26.65 -29.45
C PHE A 110 40.38 25.79 -28.33
N LEU A 111 41.19 25.30 -27.39
CA LEU A 111 40.71 24.57 -26.22
C LEU A 111 39.94 25.47 -25.25
N ILE A 112 40.40 26.71 -25.04
CA ILE A 112 39.69 27.69 -24.21
C ILE A 112 38.36 28.09 -24.86
N PHE A 113 38.35 28.40 -26.16
CA PHE A 113 37.14 28.76 -26.89
C PHE A 113 36.16 27.57 -27.01
N GLY A 114 36.67 26.38 -27.30
CA GLY A 114 35.87 25.15 -27.35
C GLY A 114 35.29 24.79 -25.97
N GLY A 115 36.09 24.89 -24.92
CA GLY A 115 35.66 24.66 -23.54
C GLY A 115 34.64 25.70 -23.07
N ALA A 116 34.82 26.98 -23.42
CA ALA A 116 33.86 28.05 -23.13
C ALA A 116 32.53 27.85 -23.87
N LEU A 117 32.56 27.52 -25.16
CA LEU A 117 31.36 27.21 -25.94
C LEU A 117 30.62 25.99 -25.38
N PHE A 118 31.35 24.92 -25.06
CA PHE A 118 30.77 23.74 -24.42
C PHE A 118 30.14 24.10 -23.07
N GLY A 119 30.84 24.88 -22.23
CA GLY A 119 30.32 25.35 -20.94
C GLY A 119 29.04 26.15 -21.11
N ILE A 120 29.01 27.14 -22.00
CA ILE A 120 27.82 27.97 -22.27
C ILE A 120 26.64 27.10 -22.73
N ILE A 121 26.86 26.15 -23.63
CA ILE A 121 25.81 25.25 -24.12
C ILE A 121 25.34 24.31 -23.01
N TRP A 122 26.25 23.72 -22.24
CA TRP A 122 25.93 22.77 -21.17
C TRP A 122 25.17 23.44 -20.01
N PHE A 123 25.71 24.55 -19.48
CA PHE A 123 25.05 25.33 -18.43
C PHE A 123 23.77 25.99 -18.94
N GLY A 124 23.74 26.49 -20.18
CA GLY A 124 22.55 27.05 -20.80
C GLY A 124 21.43 26.02 -20.96
N ARG A 125 21.76 24.80 -21.38
CA ARG A 125 20.80 23.69 -21.49
C ARG A 125 20.33 23.22 -20.11
N LYS A 126 21.24 23.12 -19.13
CA LYS A 126 20.90 22.80 -17.73
C LYS A 126 19.97 23.84 -17.12
N LEU A 127 20.25 25.13 -17.34
CA LEU A 127 19.41 26.23 -16.86
C LEU A 127 18.05 26.24 -17.56
N TYR A 128 18.02 26.08 -18.88
CA TYR A 128 16.78 26.00 -19.66
C TYR A 128 15.85 24.90 -19.13
N PHE A 129 16.37 23.67 -18.91
CA PHE A 129 15.56 22.59 -18.36
C PHE A 129 15.09 22.86 -16.93
N LYS A 130 15.93 23.47 -16.07
CA LYS A 130 15.51 23.90 -14.73
C LYS A 130 14.39 24.95 -14.81
N THR A 131 14.51 25.95 -15.69
CA THR A 131 13.50 26.99 -15.87
C THR A 131 12.20 26.43 -16.44
N GLN A 132 12.27 25.50 -17.41
CA GLN A 132 11.09 24.82 -17.93
C GLN A 132 10.39 24.01 -16.84
N GLY A 133 11.13 23.24 -16.03
CA GLY A 133 10.55 22.52 -14.89
C GLY A 133 9.88 23.44 -13.87
N GLN A 134 10.49 24.59 -13.57
CA GLN A 134 9.92 25.60 -12.68
C GLN A 134 8.67 26.27 -13.28
N GLN A 135 8.66 26.54 -14.58
CA GLN A 135 7.48 27.06 -15.28
C GLN A 135 6.34 26.04 -15.29
N GLU A 136 6.62 24.77 -15.56
CA GLU A 136 5.62 23.70 -15.51
C GLU A 136 5.05 23.53 -14.10
N LEU A 137 5.89 23.56 -13.06
CA LEU A 137 5.45 23.48 -11.67
C LEU A 137 4.60 24.70 -11.29
N SER A 138 5.01 25.90 -11.71
CA SER A 138 4.26 27.13 -11.48
C SER A 138 2.90 27.08 -12.17
N GLN A 139 2.84 26.57 -13.39
CA GLN A 139 1.59 26.40 -14.12
C GLN A 139 0.69 25.35 -13.44
N LYS A 140 1.25 24.21 -13.01
CA LYS A 140 0.52 23.21 -12.21
C LYS A 140 -0.05 23.82 -10.92
N ILE A 141 0.70 24.68 -10.23
CA ILE A 141 0.22 25.37 -9.03
C ILE A 141 -0.97 26.29 -9.34
N LEU A 142 -0.91 27.01 -10.46
CA LEU A 142 -1.94 27.97 -10.89
C LEU A 142 -3.21 27.29 -11.42
N ASP A 143 -3.07 26.12 -12.07
CA ASP A 143 -4.17 25.39 -12.69
C ASP A 143 -4.97 24.53 -11.69
N ARG A 144 -4.58 24.52 -10.41
CA ARG A 144 -5.34 23.84 -9.35
C ARG A 144 -6.65 24.58 -9.08
N THR A 145 -7.75 24.02 -9.58
CA THR A 145 -9.09 24.43 -9.21
C THR A 145 -9.68 23.46 -8.20
N PRO A 146 -10.28 23.93 -7.10
CA PRO A 146 -11.02 23.07 -6.20
C PRO A 146 -12.09 22.27 -6.94
N ALA A 147 -12.23 20.99 -6.59
CA ALA A 147 -13.30 20.18 -7.13
C ALA A 147 -14.67 20.76 -6.71
N PRO A 148 -15.70 20.70 -7.58
CA PRO A 148 -17.06 21.06 -7.19
C PRO A 148 -17.51 20.26 -5.97
N VAL A 149 -18.07 20.94 -4.96
CA VAL A 149 -18.57 20.25 -3.76
C VAL A 149 -19.84 19.47 -4.13
N THR A 150 -19.72 18.15 -4.21
CA THR A 150 -20.88 17.25 -4.34
C THR A 150 -21.39 16.85 -2.96
N PRO A 151 -22.70 16.94 -2.68
CA PRO A 151 -23.25 16.58 -1.37
C PRO A 151 -23.05 15.09 -1.08
N PRO A 152 -22.86 14.70 0.20
CA PRO A 152 -22.77 13.30 0.59
C PRO A 152 -24.07 12.56 0.29
N LYS A 153 -23.96 11.28 -0.09
CA LYS A 153 -25.13 10.39 -0.21
C LYS A 153 -25.51 9.87 1.18
N ILE A 154 -26.70 10.21 1.63
CA ILE A 154 -27.31 9.66 2.86
C ILE A 154 -28.30 8.58 2.44
N CYS A 155 -28.05 7.35 2.86
CA CYS A 155 -28.84 6.19 2.44
C CYS A 155 -29.10 5.26 3.61
N GLU A 156 -30.11 4.40 3.48
CA GLU A 156 -30.37 3.35 4.43
C GLU A 156 -29.13 2.46 4.58
N GLN A 157 -28.67 2.26 5.80
CA GLN A 157 -27.63 1.28 6.08
C GLN A 157 -28.25 -0.12 6.04
N PRO A 158 -27.89 -0.97 5.07
CA PRO A 158 -28.43 -2.30 4.98
C PRO A 158 -27.86 -3.19 6.08
N ASN A 159 -28.60 -4.23 6.44
CA ASN A 159 -28.12 -5.31 7.29
C ASN A 159 -27.41 -6.35 6.42
N PHE A 160 -26.09 -6.43 6.52
CA PHE A 160 -25.28 -7.42 5.80
C PHE A 160 -25.25 -8.73 6.57
N VAL A 161 -25.58 -9.84 5.91
CA VAL A 161 -25.61 -11.17 6.52
C VAL A 161 -25.20 -12.23 5.52
N GLY A 162 -24.70 -13.36 6.02
CA GLY A 162 -24.56 -14.58 5.23
C GLY A 162 -25.93 -15.09 4.78
N ASP A 163 -26.00 -15.68 3.59
CA ASP A 163 -27.21 -16.30 3.05
C ASP A 163 -27.41 -17.76 3.50
N GLY A 164 -26.43 -18.33 4.22
CA GLY A 164 -26.40 -19.73 4.66
C GLY A 164 -25.89 -20.72 3.61
N PHE A 165 -25.54 -20.23 2.41
CA PHE A 165 -25.04 -20.99 1.26
C PHE A 165 -23.66 -20.49 0.79
N GLY A 166 -22.94 -19.75 1.64
CA GLY A 166 -21.60 -19.22 1.34
C GLY A 166 -21.58 -17.86 0.63
N GLY A 167 -22.74 -17.23 0.44
CA GLY A 167 -22.89 -15.89 -0.12
C GLY A 167 -23.19 -14.82 0.93
N VAL A 168 -22.90 -13.56 0.61
CA VAL A 168 -23.32 -12.40 1.42
C VAL A 168 -24.52 -11.72 0.77
N VAL A 169 -25.47 -11.28 1.58
CA VAL A 169 -26.61 -10.47 1.13
C VAL A 169 -26.76 -9.19 1.95
N ALA A 170 -27.08 -8.08 1.27
CA ALA A 170 -27.53 -6.85 1.88
C ALA A 170 -29.06 -6.88 1.99
N LYS A 171 -29.60 -6.82 3.22
CA LYS A 171 -31.03 -6.76 3.50
C LYS A 171 -31.43 -5.34 3.91
N TYR A 172 -32.37 -4.76 3.18
CA TYR A 172 -32.89 -3.42 3.42
C TYR A 172 -34.24 -3.49 4.16
N ALA A 173 -34.59 -2.44 4.90
CA ALA A 173 -35.82 -2.29 5.66
C ALA A 173 -37.07 -2.33 4.77
N SER A 174 -36.94 -1.91 3.51
CA SER A 174 -37.96 -2.04 2.48
C SER A 174 -38.33 -3.49 2.11
N GLY A 175 -37.56 -4.48 2.59
CA GLY A 175 -37.68 -5.90 2.19
C GLY A 175 -36.82 -6.26 0.98
N LEU A 176 -36.17 -5.28 0.33
CA LEU A 176 -35.20 -5.55 -0.74
C LEU A 176 -34.03 -6.37 -0.19
N THR A 177 -33.67 -7.44 -0.90
CA THR A 177 -32.48 -8.25 -0.61
C THR A 177 -31.60 -8.30 -1.85
N LYS A 178 -30.30 -8.06 -1.68
CA LYS A 178 -29.33 -8.03 -2.79
C LYS A 178 -28.10 -8.89 -2.47
N PRO A 179 -27.76 -9.87 -3.31
CA PRO A 179 -26.49 -10.58 -3.22
C PRO A 179 -25.30 -9.62 -3.41
N ILE A 180 -24.26 -9.82 -2.62
CA ILE A 180 -23.00 -9.07 -2.64
C ILE A 180 -21.88 -10.03 -3.08
N VAL A 181 -21.30 -9.75 -4.24
CA VAL A 181 -20.05 -10.34 -4.72
C VAL A 181 -19.08 -9.18 -4.95
N ILE A 182 -17.91 -9.25 -4.36
CA ILE A 182 -16.97 -8.13 -4.29
C ILE A 182 -15.89 -8.26 -5.37
N THR A 183 -15.79 -7.27 -6.25
CA THR A 183 -14.56 -6.96 -6.97
C THR A 183 -13.89 -5.81 -6.23
N GLY A 184 -13.05 -6.15 -5.25
CA GLY A 184 -12.49 -5.21 -4.30
C GLY A 184 -11.04 -4.86 -4.58
N ILE A 185 -10.58 -3.77 -3.98
CA ILE A 185 -9.17 -3.39 -3.97
C ILE A 185 -8.76 -2.79 -2.62
N ASN A 186 -7.51 -2.99 -2.20
CA ASN A 186 -6.96 -2.37 -1.01
C ASN A 186 -6.44 -0.97 -1.33
N TRP A 187 -6.72 0.00 -0.46
CA TRP A 187 -6.18 1.36 -0.55
C TRP A 187 -5.39 1.72 0.71
N SER A 188 -4.06 1.55 0.63
CA SER A 188 -3.12 1.72 1.73
C SER A 188 -2.71 3.19 1.96
N GLY A 189 -2.24 3.47 3.18
CA GLY A 189 -1.66 4.72 3.67
C GLY A 189 -2.18 5.08 5.08
N MET A 190 -3.44 4.77 5.38
CA MET A 190 -4.06 5.16 6.65
C MET A 190 -3.58 4.32 7.85
N GLU A 191 -3.05 3.13 7.62
CA GLU A 191 -2.42 2.27 8.62
C GLU A 191 -1.05 2.77 9.06
N ASN A 192 -0.42 3.65 8.28
CA ASN A 192 0.91 4.19 8.55
C ASN A 192 0.84 5.51 9.36
N VAL A 193 2.01 6.12 9.60
CA VAL A 193 2.18 7.26 10.53
C VAL A 193 1.52 8.55 10.04
N GLU A 194 1.35 8.68 8.73
CA GLU A 194 0.67 9.78 8.08
C GLU A 194 -0.84 9.73 8.34
N GLY A 195 -1.44 8.55 8.47
CA GLY A 195 -2.88 8.39 8.69
C GLY A 195 -3.75 8.96 7.57
N VAL A 196 -3.22 9.06 6.34
CA VAL A 196 -3.88 9.56 5.13
C VAL A 196 -3.75 8.49 4.05
N PRO A 197 -4.79 8.16 3.27
CA PRO A 197 -4.61 7.22 2.17
C PRO A 197 -3.71 7.87 1.11
N HIS A 198 -2.80 7.10 0.51
CA HIS A 198 -1.90 7.66 -0.51
C HIS A 198 -2.66 8.07 -1.78
N GLY A 199 -2.03 8.92 -2.60
CA GLY A 199 -2.60 9.37 -3.87
C GLY A 199 -3.38 10.69 -3.80
N LEU A 200 -3.46 11.31 -2.61
CA LEU A 200 -4.15 12.59 -2.40
C LEU A 200 -3.21 13.81 -2.27
N ALA A 201 -1.90 13.60 -2.31
CA ALA A 201 -0.90 14.65 -2.12
C ALA A 201 -0.76 15.57 -3.34
N PHE A 202 0.05 16.62 -3.20
CA PHE A 202 0.33 17.55 -4.30
C PHE A 202 0.85 16.81 -5.55
N GLY A 203 0.24 17.08 -6.70
CA GLY A 203 0.62 16.46 -7.97
C GLY A 203 0.11 15.03 -8.18
N GLN A 204 -0.70 14.51 -7.26
CA GLN A 204 -1.39 13.22 -7.38
C GLN A 204 -2.85 13.42 -7.83
N SER A 205 -3.78 12.57 -7.36
CA SER A 205 -5.17 12.57 -7.80
C SER A 205 -6.11 13.22 -6.79
N THR A 206 -7.34 13.51 -7.23
CA THR A 206 -8.44 13.86 -6.33
C THR A 206 -9.20 12.62 -5.89
N MET A 207 -9.86 12.71 -4.73
CA MET A 207 -10.74 11.66 -4.23
C MET A 207 -11.82 11.27 -5.25
N ASP A 208 -12.49 12.25 -5.85
CA ASP A 208 -13.57 12.00 -6.81
C ASP A 208 -13.03 11.34 -8.10
N SER A 209 -11.85 11.76 -8.58
CA SER A 209 -11.17 11.11 -9.72
C SER A 209 -10.80 9.65 -9.43
N ILE A 210 -10.25 9.37 -8.23
CA ILE A 210 -9.96 7.99 -7.81
C ILE A 210 -11.24 7.17 -7.80
N ALA A 211 -12.30 7.65 -7.15
CA ALA A 211 -13.58 6.92 -7.03
C ALA A 211 -14.25 6.68 -8.40
N GLU A 212 -14.27 7.68 -9.29
CA GLU A 212 -14.82 7.54 -10.64
C GLU A 212 -14.07 6.49 -11.45
N LYS A 213 -12.74 6.51 -11.38
CA LYS A 213 -11.89 5.55 -12.08
C LYS A 213 -12.06 4.12 -11.53
N LEU A 214 -12.16 3.95 -10.21
CA LEU A 214 -12.46 2.66 -9.58
C LEU A 214 -13.77 2.08 -10.14
N VAL A 215 -14.83 2.87 -10.22
CA VAL A 215 -16.11 2.43 -10.83
C VAL A 215 -15.94 2.10 -12.30
N ALA A 216 -15.23 2.93 -13.08
CA ALA A 216 -14.98 2.69 -14.49
C ALA A 216 -14.24 1.35 -14.74
N GLN A 217 -13.42 0.92 -13.78
CA GLN A 217 -12.69 -0.34 -13.81
C GLN A 217 -13.48 -1.53 -13.26
N GLY A 218 -14.70 -1.31 -12.77
CA GLY A 218 -15.58 -2.34 -12.21
C GLY A 218 -15.29 -2.70 -10.76
N VAL A 219 -14.51 -1.89 -10.04
CA VAL A 219 -14.31 -2.06 -8.60
C VAL A 219 -15.59 -1.69 -7.86
N THR A 220 -16.03 -2.58 -6.97
CA THR A 220 -17.28 -2.44 -6.19
C THR A 220 -17.02 -2.16 -4.71
N ALA A 221 -15.80 -2.42 -4.23
CA ALA A 221 -15.44 -2.24 -2.83
C ALA A 221 -13.98 -1.80 -2.64
N VAL A 222 -13.71 -1.11 -1.54
CA VAL A 222 -12.37 -0.79 -1.07
C VAL A 222 -12.16 -1.36 0.34
N ARG A 223 -11.07 -2.10 0.56
CA ARG A 223 -10.56 -2.44 1.89
C ARG A 223 -9.62 -1.31 2.31
N LEU A 224 -9.86 -0.74 3.48
CA LEU A 224 -9.17 0.45 4.00
C LEU A 224 -8.37 0.05 5.25
N PRO A 225 -7.06 -0.22 5.11
CA PRO A 225 -6.15 -0.45 6.23
C PRO A 225 -6.11 0.73 7.20
N LEU A 226 -6.21 0.46 8.49
CA LEU A 226 -6.19 1.44 9.59
C LEU A 226 -5.22 1.00 10.70
N ASN A 227 -4.96 1.90 11.66
CA ASN A 227 -4.16 1.57 12.84
C ASN A 227 -4.84 1.87 14.19
N VAL A 228 -4.59 1.02 15.19
CA VAL A 228 -5.22 1.11 16.52
C VAL A 228 -4.78 2.37 17.26
N LYS A 229 -3.49 2.71 17.23
CA LYS A 229 -2.95 3.89 17.94
C LYS A 229 -3.65 5.19 17.58
N MET A 230 -3.86 5.44 16.29
CA MET A 230 -4.55 6.64 15.80
C MET A 230 -6.06 6.57 16.02
N LEU A 231 -6.69 5.38 15.98
CA LEU A 231 -8.10 5.22 16.37
C LEU A 231 -8.35 5.57 17.84
N LEU A 232 -7.40 5.25 18.73
CA LEU A 232 -7.52 5.48 20.17
C LEU A 232 -7.21 6.91 20.57
N SER A 233 -6.13 7.47 20.00
CA SER A 233 -5.72 8.85 20.26
C SER A 233 -6.57 9.87 19.49
N ASN A 234 -7.17 9.44 18.38
CA ASN A 234 -7.83 10.29 17.39
C ASN A 234 -6.96 11.46 16.92
N ALA A 235 -5.63 11.25 16.91
CA ALA A 235 -4.65 12.26 16.53
C ALA A 235 -4.87 12.77 15.11
N ALA A 236 -4.47 14.01 14.85
CA ALA A 236 -4.55 14.57 13.51
C ALA A 236 -3.62 13.80 12.56
N PRO A 237 -4.10 13.41 11.36
CA PRO A 237 -3.24 12.84 10.33
C PRO A 237 -2.36 13.93 9.70
N ASN A 238 -1.31 13.52 8.97
CA ASN A 238 -0.40 14.43 8.29
C ASN A 238 -1.01 14.96 6.97
N VAL A 239 -2.03 15.80 7.08
CA VAL A 239 -2.70 16.41 5.92
C VAL A 239 -1.79 17.41 5.19
N LYS A 240 -0.76 17.95 5.84
CA LYS A 240 0.13 18.95 5.23
C LYS A 240 0.96 18.36 4.10
N ASP A 241 1.50 17.16 4.33
CA ASP A 241 2.42 16.54 3.38
C ASP A 241 1.69 15.56 2.45
N PHE A 242 0.54 15.02 2.88
CA PHE A 242 -0.17 13.94 2.17
C PHE A 242 -1.52 14.35 1.55
N VAL A 243 -1.94 15.61 1.66
CA VAL A 243 -3.16 16.12 1.03
C VAL A 243 -2.87 17.42 0.28
N ASP A 244 -3.27 17.51 -0.98
CA ASP A 244 -3.32 18.79 -1.68
C ASP A 244 -4.51 19.63 -1.14
N PRO A 245 -4.26 20.76 -0.46
CA PRO A 245 -5.31 21.52 0.22
C PRO A 245 -6.23 22.29 -0.74
N ILE A 246 -5.90 22.36 -2.03
CA ILE A 246 -6.72 23.03 -3.03
C ILE A 246 -7.68 22.05 -3.68
N VAL A 247 -7.17 20.92 -4.19
CA VAL A 247 -8.00 19.97 -4.95
C VAL A 247 -8.69 18.94 -4.07
N ASN A 248 -8.18 18.68 -2.87
CA ASN A 248 -8.74 17.77 -1.86
C ASN A 248 -9.04 18.53 -0.54
N ALA A 249 -9.56 19.76 -0.65
CA ALA A 249 -9.77 20.68 0.48
C ALA A 249 -10.63 20.10 1.62
N GLU A 250 -11.55 19.17 1.31
CA GLU A 250 -12.41 18.49 2.27
C GLU A 250 -11.67 17.53 3.21
N PHE A 251 -10.43 17.18 2.88
CA PHE A 251 -9.54 16.32 3.68
C PHE A 251 -8.64 17.11 4.62
N ASN A 252 -8.76 18.45 4.69
CA ASN A 252 -8.13 19.25 5.73
C ASN A 252 -8.83 19.05 7.08
N VAL A 253 -8.59 17.89 7.70
CA VAL A 253 -9.22 17.42 8.93
C VAL A 253 -8.23 17.43 10.09
N ASN A 254 -8.76 17.58 11.31
CA ASN A 254 -7.96 17.63 12.53
C ASN A 254 -7.97 16.32 13.33
N THR A 255 -8.67 15.29 12.85
CA THR A 255 -8.75 14.00 13.54
C THR A 255 -8.71 12.83 12.57
N TYR A 256 -8.13 11.72 13.01
CA TYR A 256 -8.06 10.49 12.23
C TYR A 256 -9.45 9.93 11.91
N MET A 257 -10.39 10.00 12.85
CA MET A 257 -11.78 9.58 12.60
C MET A 257 -12.45 10.44 11.53
N ASP A 258 -12.19 11.75 11.48
CA ASP A 258 -12.72 12.60 10.41
C ASP A 258 -12.11 12.28 9.06
N MET A 259 -10.82 11.91 9.01
CA MET A 259 -10.20 11.40 7.78
C MET A 259 -10.93 10.16 7.27
N ILE A 260 -11.15 9.15 8.13
CA ILE A 260 -11.91 7.94 7.79
C ILE A 260 -13.29 8.31 7.25
N LYS A 261 -14.02 9.19 7.95
CA LYS A 261 -15.35 9.65 7.53
C LYS A 261 -15.33 10.29 6.13
N LYS A 262 -14.33 11.13 5.82
CA LYS A 262 -14.21 11.79 4.52
C LYS A 262 -13.92 10.81 3.40
N VAL A 263 -13.01 9.87 3.61
CA VAL A 263 -12.71 8.80 2.63
C VAL A 263 -13.97 7.96 2.37
N VAL A 264 -14.64 7.50 3.43
CA VAL A 264 -15.86 6.68 3.30
C VAL A 264 -16.96 7.45 2.55
N ILE A 265 -17.16 8.73 2.86
CA ILE A 265 -18.13 9.58 2.16
C ILE A 265 -17.76 9.73 0.68
N GLY A 266 -16.50 9.97 0.35
CA GLY A 266 -16.05 10.10 -1.05
C GLY A 266 -16.35 8.83 -1.86
N LEU A 267 -16.08 7.65 -1.29
CA LEU A 267 -16.42 6.35 -1.90
C LEU A 267 -17.95 6.15 -1.97
N ALA A 268 -18.68 6.59 -0.96
CA ALA A 268 -20.14 6.48 -0.88
C ALA A 268 -20.86 7.26 -1.98
N LYS A 269 -20.28 8.38 -2.46
CA LYS A 269 -20.81 9.14 -3.61
C LYS A 269 -20.94 8.25 -4.85
N GLN A 270 -20.00 7.33 -5.04
CA GLN A 270 -19.99 6.35 -6.13
C GLN A 270 -20.53 4.98 -5.72
N GLN A 271 -21.13 4.86 -4.52
CA GLN A 271 -21.70 3.61 -3.98
C GLN A 271 -20.68 2.46 -3.82
N ILE A 272 -19.39 2.80 -3.75
CA ILE A 272 -18.32 1.84 -3.50
C ILE A 272 -18.39 1.40 -2.04
N ALA A 273 -18.44 0.08 -1.81
CA ALA A 273 -18.46 -0.50 -0.48
C ALA A 273 -17.12 -0.27 0.26
N VAL A 274 -17.15 -0.22 1.59
CA VAL A 274 -15.94 -0.08 2.41
C VAL A 274 -15.85 -1.20 3.43
N LEU A 275 -14.74 -1.92 3.43
CA LEU A 275 -14.30 -2.78 4.53
C LEU A 275 -13.24 -2.03 5.32
N LEU A 276 -13.50 -1.77 6.60
CA LEU A 276 -12.51 -1.16 7.49
C LEU A 276 -11.58 -2.25 8.02
N ASP A 277 -10.27 -2.07 7.94
CA ASP A 277 -9.31 -3.09 8.33
C ASP A 277 -8.44 -2.65 9.50
N ILE A 278 -8.43 -3.42 10.59
CA ILE A 278 -7.48 -3.23 11.69
C ILE A 278 -6.12 -3.82 11.27
N HIS A 279 -5.36 -3.02 10.53
CA HIS A 279 -4.15 -3.48 9.86
C HIS A 279 -2.95 -3.55 10.81
N LYS A 280 -2.68 -2.42 11.47
CA LYS A 280 -1.57 -2.26 12.43
C LYS A 280 -2.07 -1.92 13.83
N LEU A 281 -1.35 -2.38 14.85
CA LEU A 281 -1.52 -1.88 16.20
C LEU A 281 -0.82 -0.52 16.34
N ASP A 282 0.47 -0.47 16.01
CA ASP A 282 1.25 0.77 15.95
C ASP A 282 1.67 1.09 14.51
N PRO A 283 1.33 2.28 13.98
CA PRO A 283 1.71 2.68 12.61
C PRO A 283 3.23 2.76 12.39
N VAL A 284 4.05 2.88 13.45
CA VAL A 284 5.52 2.90 13.31
C VAL A 284 6.10 1.51 13.09
N ASN A 285 5.34 0.46 13.41
CA ASN A 285 5.80 -0.90 13.23
C ASN A 285 5.65 -1.34 11.78
N LEU A 286 6.58 -2.18 11.36
CA LEU A 286 6.41 -3.02 10.18
C LEU A 286 5.37 -4.10 10.51
N ASN A 287 4.58 -4.52 9.51
CA ASN A 287 3.66 -5.65 9.68
C ASN A 287 4.40 -6.94 10.11
N THR A 288 5.70 -7.01 9.82
CA THR A 288 6.59 -8.13 10.14
C THR A 288 7.06 -8.14 11.59
N ALA A 289 6.84 -7.06 12.33
CA ALA A 289 7.25 -6.96 13.72
C ALA A 289 6.48 -7.98 14.57
N THR A 290 7.17 -8.64 15.49
CA THR A 290 6.56 -9.60 16.43
C THR A 290 5.35 -9.02 17.16
N ALA A 291 5.36 -7.71 17.45
CA ALA A 291 4.26 -7.02 18.11
C ALA A 291 2.96 -6.95 17.27
N GLU A 292 3.04 -7.17 15.95
CA GLU A 292 1.92 -7.12 15.01
C GLU A 292 1.34 -8.51 14.65
N GLY A 293 2.01 -9.59 15.06
CA GLY A 293 1.62 -10.96 14.70
C GLY A 293 0.41 -11.53 15.46
N LEU A 294 -0.08 -10.82 16.47
CA LEU A 294 -1.33 -11.08 17.19
C LEU A 294 -2.23 -9.85 17.11
N TRP A 295 -3.50 -10.02 17.47
CA TRP A 295 -4.48 -8.92 17.53
C TRP A 295 -4.29 -7.99 18.74
N TYR A 296 -3.19 -8.14 19.48
CA TYR A 296 -2.82 -7.31 20.62
C TYR A 296 -1.31 -7.37 20.83
N SER A 297 -0.80 -6.43 21.61
CA SER A 297 0.58 -6.40 22.09
C SER A 297 0.64 -5.97 23.55
N ALA A 298 1.85 -5.86 24.12
CA ALA A 298 2.03 -5.31 25.45
C ALA A 298 1.61 -3.82 25.54
N GLU A 299 1.87 -3.05 24.48
CA GLU A 299 1.49 -1.63 24.40
C GLU A 299 0.01 -1.44 24.06
N PHE A 300 -0.54 -2.32 23.22
CA PHE A 300 -1.94 -2.34 22.84
C PHE A 300 -2.61 -3.65 23.31
N PRO A 301 -2.95 -3.79 24.60
CA PRO A 301 -3.71 -4.93 25.09
C PRO A 301 -5.04 -5.08 24.35
N GLU A 302 -5.58 -6.30 24.27
CA GLU A 302 -6.83 -6.59 23.54
C GLU A 302 -7.98 -5.64 23.89
N ALA A 303 -8.10 -5.22 25.15
CA ALA A 303 -9.12 -4.25 25.59
C ALA A 303 -9.03 -2.90 24.84
N GLN A 304 -7.83 -2.47 24.46
CA GLN A 304 -7.62 -1.28 23.63
C GLN A 304 -8.04 -1.53 22.18
N VAL A 305 -7.74 -2.69 21.61
CA VAL A 305 -8.18 -3.06 20.26
C VAL A 305 -9.71 -3.14 20.17
N ILE A 306 -10.36 -3.74 21.18
CA ILE A 306 -11.81 -3.72 21.36
C ILE A 306 -12.35 -2.28 21.41
N LYS A 307 -11.67 -1.38 22.14
CA LYS A 307 -12.07 0.03 22.22
C LYS A 307 -11.95 0.74 20.86
N ALA A 308 -10.91 0.46 20.08
CA ALA A 308 -10.75 1.00 18.73
C ALA A 308 -11.87 0.53 17.78
N ILE A 309 -12.17 -0.77 17.76
CA ILE A 309 -13.28 -1.34 16.97
C ILE A 309 -14.63 -0.74 17.37
N LYS A 310 -14.89 -0.60 18.68
CA LYS A 310 -16.10 0.07 19.17
C LYS A 310 -16.16 1.54 18.74
N SER A 311 -15.03 2.24 18.71
CA SER A 311 -14.96 3.64 18.26
C SER A 311 -15.39 3.76 16.79
N LEU A 312 -14.90 2.88 15.92
CA LEU A 312 -15.34 2.81 14.52
C LEU A 312 -16.85 2.58 14.42
N ALA A 313 -17.36 1.51 15.03
CA ALA A 313 -18.77 1.16 14.97
C ALA A 313 -19.68 2.27 15.51
N THR A 314 -19.32 2.88 16.64
CA THR A 314 -20.11 3.96 17.27
C THR A 314 -20.18 5.21 16.38
N ASN A 315 -19.08 5.56 15.71
CA ASN A 315 -19.01 6.77 14.88
C ASN A 315 -19.60 6.57 13.48
N LEU A 316 -19.57 5.34 12.96
CA LEU A 316 -19.79 5.06 11.54
C LEU A 316 -21.01 4.18 11.26
N CYS A 317 -21.65 3.57 12.27
CA CYS A 317 -22.88 2.79 12.07
C CYS A 317 -24.12 3.69 11.95
N ASN A 318 -24.24 4.43 10.84
CA ASN A 318 -25.39 5.29 10.56
C ASN A 318 -25.52 5.59 9.05
N TYR A 319 -26.57 6.31 8.67
CA TYR A 319 -26.94 6.58 7.27
C TYR A 319 -25.92 7.37 6.45
N ASN A 320 -24.96 8.07 7.09
CA ASN A 320 -23.91 8.81 6.38
C ASN A 320 -22.82 7.89 5.83
N TYR A 321 -22.70 6.67 6.35
CA TYR A 321 -21.66 5.71 6.03
C TYR A 321 -22.26 4.34 5.68
N TYR A 322 -23.41 4.38 4.98
CA TYR A 322 -24.22 3.20 4.61
C TYR A 322 -23.43 2.14 3.83
N ASN A 323 -22.36 2.55 3.15
CA ASN A 323 -21.51 1.71 2.33
C ASN A 323 -20.47 0.90 3.13
N ILE A 324 -20.36 1.07 4.45
CA ILE A 324 -19.49 0.23 5.28
C ILE A 324 -20.15 -1.14 5.50
N ILE A 325 -19.46 -2.20 5.06
CA ILE A 325 -19.93 -3.59 5.17
C ILE A 325 -19.53 -4.25 6.49
N GLY A 326 -18.46 -3.76 7.12
CA GLY A 326 -17.96 -4.33 8.36
C GLY A 326 -16.53 -3.96 8.70
N VAL A 327 -15.95 -4.77 9.58
CA VAL A 327 -14.57 -4.65 10.04
C VAL A 327 -13.83 -5.96 9.80
N ASP A 328 -12.67 -5.86 9.16
CA ASP A 328 -11.62 -6.88 9.16
C ASP A 328 -10.88 -6.80 10.49
N LEU A 329 -11.03 -7.85 11.30
CA LEU A 329 -10.81 -7.76 12.74
C LEU A 329 -9.33 -7.62 13.11
N LYS A 330 -8.43 -8.15 12.29
CA LYS A 330 -6.97 -7.98 12.38
C LYS A 330 -6.33 -8.52 11.11
N ASN A 331 -5.50 -7.69 10.47
CA ASN A 331 -4.67 -8.10 9.35
C ASN A 331 -3.62 -9.14 9.77
N GLU A 332 -3.54 -10.23 9.00
CA GLU A 332 -2.48 -11.23 8.99
C GLU A 332 -2.01 -11.77 10.37
N PRO A 333 -2.89 -12.39 11.20
CA PRO A 333 -2.48 -13.02 12.46
C PRO A 333 -1.51 -14.20 12.27
N HIS A 334 -0.21 -13.94 12.13
CA HIS A 334 0.79 -14.97 11.83
C HIS A 334 1.45 -15.61 13.06
N GLN A 335 1.17 -15.11 14.27
CA GLN A 335 1.59 -15.74 15.53
C GLN A 335 0.42 -16.35 16.31
N GLY A 336 -0.79 -16.23 15.75
CA GLY A 336 -1.99 -16.86 16.27
C GLY A 336 -2.05 -18.36 15.94
N CYS A 337 -2.97 -19.05 16.59
CA CYS A 337 -3.29 -20.45 16.35
C CYS A 337 -4.79 -20.67 16.33
N TRP A 338 -5.23 -21.75 15.69
CA TRP A 338 -6.63 -22.13 15.57
C TRP A 338 -6.82 -23.60 15.98
N PRO A 339 -7.28 -23.87 17.22
CA PRO A 339 -7.38 -25.24 17.70
C PRO A 339 -8.55 -25.98 17.05
N ALA A 340 -8.46 -27.30 16.97
CA ALA A 340 -9.47 -28.17 16.34
C ALA A 340 -10.81 -28.18 17.10
N SER A 341 -10.80 -27.83 18.38
CA SER A 341 -11.99 -27.68 19.22
C SER A 341 -11.79 -26.59 20.28
N PRO A 342 -12.86 -26.02 20.85
CA PRO A 342 -12.75 -25.04 21.95
C PRO A 342 -12.03 -25.56 23.19
N THR A 343 -11.99 -26.87 23.39
CA THR A 343 -11.34 -27.54 24.53
C THR A 343 -9.91 -27.98 24.25
N ASP A 344 -9.47 -27.90 22.99
CA ASP A 344 -8.11 -28.25 22.61
C ASP A 344 -7.18 -27.07 22.89
N THR A 345 -6.30 -27.24 23.88
CA THR A 345 -5.30 -26.25 24.30
C THR A 345 -3.88 -26.78 24.19
N THR A 346 -3.69 -27.96 23.58
CA THR A 346 -2.40 -28.66 23.61
C THR A 346 -1.35 -27.89 22.81
N ASP A 347 -1.71 -27.45 21.60
CA ASP A 347 -0.83 -26.72 20.70
C ASP A 347 -1.22 -25.24 20.53
N CYS A 348 -2.29 -24.81 21.21
CA CYS A 348 -2.82 -23.46 21.11
C CYS A 348 -3.21 -22.87 22.47
N GLN A 349 -2.33 -22.03 23.00
CA GLN A 349 -2.61 -21.27 24.23
C GLN A 349 -3.76 -20.28 24.00
N SER A 350 -4.58 -20.02 25.03
CA SER A 350 -5.72 -19.09 24.94
C SER A 350 -5.32 -17.67 24.52
N THR A 351 -4.10 -17.25 24.87
CA THR A 351 -3.51 -15.96 24.48
C THR A 351 -3.19 -15.88 22.99
N LYS A 352 -2.97 -17.01 22.31
CA LYS A 352 -2.69 -17.08 20.87
C LYS A 352 -3.88 -17.58 20.06
N ASN A 353 -4.96 -18.01 20.71
CA ASN A 353 -6.13 -18.58 20.07
C ASN A 353 -6.91 -17.51 19.30
N TRP A 354 -6.66 -17.44 17.98
CA TRP A 354 -7.25 -16.43 17.11
C TRP A 354 -8.76 -16.60 16.97
N GLN A 355 -9.27 -17.83 16.90
CA GLN A 355 -10.70 -18.10 16.86
C GLN A 355 -11.45 -17.42 18.03
N GLN A 356 -10.89 -17.51 19.24
CA GLN A 356 -11.49 -16.88 20.42
C GLN A 356 -11.27 -15.36 20.41
N GLY A 357 -10.11 -14.88 19.96
CA GLY A 357 -9.83 -13.46 19.76
C GLY A 357 -10.84 -12.81 18.81
N ALA A 358 -10.97 -13.34 17.59
CA ALA A 358 -11.94 -12.93 16.58
C ALA A 358 -13.37 -12.96 17.12
N THR A 359 -13.74 -13.97 17.91
CA THR A 359 -15.06 -14.04 18.56
C THR A 359 -15.29 -12.85 19.50
N ARG A 360 -14.31 -12.48 20.33
CA ARG A 360 -14.42 -11.33 21.25
C ARG A 360 -14.47 -10.00 20.52
N LEU A 361 -13.59 -9.80 19.54
CA LEU A 361 -13.54 -8.58 18.72
C LEU A 361 -14.82 -8.40 17.89
N GLY A 362 -15.28 -9.45 17.21
CA GLY A 362 -16.51 -9.45 16.41
C GLY A 362 -17.77 -9.18 17.26
N ASN A 363 -17.85 -9.76 18.46
CA ASN A 363 -18.96 -9.48 19.38
C ASN A 363 -18.94 -8.04 19.91
N ALA A 364 -17.76 -7.48 20.15
CA ALA A 364 -17.63 -6.07 20.52
C ALA A 364 -18.10 -5.13 19.39
N MET A 365 -17.77 -5.45 18.14
CA MET A 365 -18.25 -4.73 16.96
C MET A 365 -19.77 -4.81 16.85
N LEU A 366 -20.35 -6.02 16.89
CA LEU A 366 -21.79 -6.25 16.70
C LEU A 366 -22.65 -5.65 17.80
N ALA A 367 -22.12 -5.55 19.03
CA ALA A 367 -22.79 -4.85 20.11
C ALA A 367 -22.97 -3.35 19.84
N ALA A 368 -22.06 -2.74 19.07
CA ALA A 368 -22.14 -1.33 18.67
C ALA A 368 -22.82 -1.16 17.29
N CYS A 369 -22.65 -2.10 16.37
CA CYS A 369 -23.28 -2.07 15.05
C CYS A 369 -23.78 -3.46 14.62
N PRO A 370 -25.06 -3.80 14.86
CA PRO A 370 -25.60 -5.11 14.51
C PRO A 370 -25.79 -5.31 12.99
N LYS A 371 -25.63 -4.25 12.18
CA LYS A 371 -25.81 -4.29 10.72
C LYS A 371 -24.55 -4.72 9.95
N TRP A 372 -23.38 -4.59 10.56
CA TRP A 372 -22.09 -4.97 9.99
C TRP A 372 -21.82 -6.47 10.02
N MET A 373 -20.78 -6.91 9.32
CA MET A 373 -20.19 -8.25 9.39
C MET A 373 -18.75 -8.20 9.89
N ALA A 374 -18.31 -9.27 10.55
CA ALA A 374 -16.93 -9.46 10.99
C ALA A 374 -16.19 -10.27 9.93
N PHE A 375 -15.16 -9.66 9.34
CA PHE A 375 -14.24 -10.32 8.45
C PHE A 375 -13.11 -10.92 9.28
N VAL A 376 -12.87 -12.21 9.10
CA VAL A 376 -11.97 -13.02 9.92
C VAL A 376 -10.96 -13.70 9.02
N GLU A 377 -9.75 -13.18 9.01
CA GLU A 377 -8.61 -13.82 8.34
C GLU A 377 -8.20 -15.13 9.04
N GLY A 378 -7.33 -15.88 8.39
CA GLY A 378 -6.70 -17.08 8.93
C GLY A 378 -5.49 -16.79 9.81
N THR A 379 -4.68 -17.82 10.04
CA THR A 379 -3.37 -17.71 10.70
C THR A 379 -2.24 -18.14 9.75
N LEU A 380 -1.00 -18.10 10.22
CA LEU A 380 0.11 -18.78 9.56
C LEU A 380 0.14 -20.26 9.99
N GLU A 381 0.40 -21.17 9.04
CA GLU A 381 0.70 -22.57 9.32
C GLU A 381 1.85 -23.08 8.47
N ASN A 382 2.70 -23.94 9.04
CA ASN A 382 3.74 -24.63 8.29
C ASN A 382 3.17 -25.91 7.70
N ILE A 383 3.00 -25.94 6.39
CA ILE A 383 2.41 -27.05 5.66
C ILE A 383 3.51 -27.98 5.17
N ASN A 384 3.34 -29.27 5.46
CA ASN A 384 4.18 -30.34 4.93
C ASN A 384 3.35 -31.22 4.00
N ALA A 385 3.63 -31.15 2.69
CA ALA A 385 2.78 -31.77 1.68
C ALA A 385 3.54 -32.22 0.43
N LYS A 386 3.08 -33.35 -0.14
CA LYS A 386 3.53 -33.83 -1.44
C LYS A 386 2.86 -33.06 -2.57
N PHE A 387 3.67 -32.45 -3.44
CA PHE A 387 3.21 -31.80 -4.68
C PHE A 387 3.66 -32.61 -5.89
N PRO A 388 2.74 -33.32 -6.58
CA PRO A 388 3.10 -34.28 -7.62
C PRO A 388 3.84 -33.66 -8.81
N ASN A 389 3.62 -32.36 -9.06
CA ASN A 389 4.14 -31.67 -10.24
C ASN A 389 5.42 -30.84 -9.95
N THR A 390 5.91 -30.85 -8.72
CA THR A 390 7.11 -30.11 -8.30
C THR A 390 8.20 -31.06 -7.81
N ASN A 391 9.45 -30.83 -8.21
CA ASN A 391 10.62 -31.60 -7.78
C ASN A 391 10.41 -33.12 -7.88
N ASN A 392 9.82 -33.59 -9.00
CA ASN A 392 9.48 -35.01 -9.22
C ASN A 392 8.57 -35.61 -8.15
N GLY A 393 7.60 -34.85 -7.65
CA GLY A 393 6.67 -35.31 -6.62
C GLY A 393 7.24 -35.25 -5.21
N ALA A 394 8.13 -34.28 -4.93
CA ALA A 394 8.75 -34.14 -3.62
C ALA A 394 7.74 -33.77 -2.54
N ASN A 395 8.12 -34.08 -1.31
CA ASN A 395 7.46 -33.55 -0.13
C ASN A 395 8.04 -32.16 0.16
N LEU A 396 7.19 -31.14 0.18
CA LEU A 396 7.57 -29.74 0.35
C LEU A 396 7.11 -29.28 1.73
N THR A 397 7.99 -28.54 2.40
CA THR A 397 7.64 -27.79 3.62
C THR A 397 7.61 -26.32 3.25
N TYR A 398 6.50 -25.65 3.50
CA TYR A 398 6.35 -24.22 3.24
C TYR A 398 5.43 -23.58 4.29
N GLY A 399 5.68 -22.31 4.62
CA GLY A 399 4.73 -21.52 5.38
C GLY A 399 3.58 -21.09 4.47
N ASP A 400 2.36 -21.22 4.97
CA ASP A 400 1.20 -20.59 4.34
C ASP A 400 1.34 -19.07 4.36
N TRP A 401 0.52 -18.37 3.57
CA TRP A 401 0.49 -16.91 3.65
C TRP A 401 0.00 -16.49 5.04
N TRP A 402 0.51 -15.37 5.52
CA TRP A 402 0.01 -14.80 6.75
C TRP A 402 -1.47 -14.46 6.56
N GLY A 403 -2.30 -14.73 7.58
CA GLY A 403 -3.75 -14.55 7.44
C GLY A 403 -4.46 -15.55 6.52
N ALA A 404 -3.80 -16.60 5.99
CA ALA A 404 -4.44 -17.50 5.04
C ALA A 404 -5.01 -18.78 5.65
N SER A 405 -4.31 -19.41 6.59
CA SER A 405 -4.71 -20.73 7.10
C SER A 405 -6.01 -20.62 7.88
N LEU A 406 -7.07 -21.20 7.33
CA LEU A 406 -8.36 -21.41 7.98
C LEU A 406 -8.48 -22.86 8.43
N ASN A 407 -7.34 -23.51 8.71
CA ASN A 407 -7.35 -24.84 9.25
C ASN A 407 -8.10 -24.86 10.57
N ASN A 408 -8.93 -25.89 10.73
CA ASN A 408 -9.92 -26.03 11.80
C ASN A 408 -11.10 -25.04 11.80
N ALA A 409 -11.18 -24.04 10.92
CA ALA A 409 -12.33 -23.11 10.90
C ALA A 409 -13.68 -23.82 10.63
N SER A 410 -13.69 -24.95 9.93
CA SER A 410 -14.90 -25.78 9.75
C SER A 410 -15.29 -26.57 11.00
N SER A 411 -14.31 -27.04 11.77
CA SER A 411 -14.51 -27.86 12.97
C SER A 411 -14.76 -27.02 14.22
N ASN A 412 -14.10 -25.87 14.29
CA ASN A 412 -14.17 -24.88 15.36
C ASN A 412 -14.40 -23.48 14.76
N PRO A 413 -15.61 -23.20 14.25
CA PRO A 413 -15.91 -21.93 13.59
C PRO A 413 -15.94 -20.77 14.58
N VAL A 414 -15.70 -19.56 14.09
CA VAL A 414 -15.99 -18.34 14.87
C VAL A 414 -17.49 -18.24 15.05
N THR A 415 -17.94 -18.12 16.29
CA THR A 415 -19.37 -18.05 16.64
C THR A 415 -19.65 -16.74 17.34
N LEU A 416 -20.39 -15.86 16.68
CA LEU A 416 -20.76 -14.55 17.21
C LEU A 416 -22.14 -14.58 17.88
N SER A 417 -22.43 -13.56 18.68
CA SER A 417 -23.71 -13.38 19.37
C SER A 417 -24.89 -13.17 18.42
N ILE A 418 -24.61 -12.66 17.21
CA ILE A 418 -25.57 -12.53 16.12
C ILE A 418 -25.16 -13.51 15.01
N LYS A 419 -26.12 -14.35 14.59
CA LYS A 419 -25.91 -15.37 13.55
C LYS A 419 -25.63 -14.73 12.19
N ASP A 420 -24.95 -15.49 11.33
CA ASP A 420 -24.70 -15.14 9.92
C ASP A 420 -23.93 -13.82 9.74
N LYS A 421 -23.05 -13.49 10.69
CA LYS A 421 -22.24 -12.26 10.72
C LYS A 421 -20.75 -12.47 10.48
N VAL A 422 -20.31 -13.69 10.19
CA VAL A 422 -18.90 -14.00 9.93
C VAL A 422 -18.69 -14.11 8.42
N VAL A 423 -17.61 -13.50 7.92
CA VAL A 423 -17.02 -13.76 6.62
C VAL A 423 -15.57 -14.19 6.86
N TYR A 424 -15.16 -15.32 6.28
CA TYR A 424 -13.75 -15.69 6.32
C TYR A 424 -12.97 -14.98 5.21
N ALA A 425 -11.80 -14.43 5.57
CA ALA A 425 -11.04 -13.49 4.76
C ALA A 425 -9.59 -13.94 4.46
N PRO A 426 -9.33 -15.15 3.92
CA PRO A 426 -7.95 -15.62 3.77
C PRO A 426 -7.17 -14.79 2.75
N HIS A 427 -5.84 -14.75 2.91
CA HIS A 427 -4.92 -14.05 1.99
C HIS A 427 -4.26 -15.02 1.00
N PHE A 428 -3.84 -14.50 -0.15
CA PHE A 428 -3.06 -15.26 -1.12
C PHE A 428 -2.17 -14.40 -1.99
N TYR A 429 -0.90 -14.73 -2.09
CA TYR A 429 0.03 -13.98 -2.92
C TYR A 429 0.70 -14.81 -4.01
N SER A 430 1.03 -14.16 -5.11
CA SER A 430 1.80 -14.73 -6.22
C SER A 430 3.28 -14.95 -5.83
N PRO A 431 4.10 -15.59 -6.70
CA PRO A 431 5.56 -15.64 -6.52
C PRO A 431 6.25 -14.27 -6.47
N SER A 432 5.55 -13.16 -6.72
CA SER A 432 6.12 -11.81 -6.56
C SER A 432 6.36 -11.42 -5.10
N VAL A 433 5.59 -11.97 -4.16
CA VAL A 433 5.86 -11.77 -2.72
C VAL A 433 6.88 -12.78 -2.24
N TYR A 434 6.63 -14.06 -2.47
CA TYR A 434 7.58 -15.12 -2.17
C TYR A 434 7.44 -16.29 -3.16
N PRO A 435 8.52 -16.73 -3.82
CA PRO A 435 8.48 -17.76 -4.86
C PRO A 435 8.42 -19.15 -4.22
N ALA A 436 7.30 -19.46 -3.57
CA ALA A 436 7.05 -20.76 -2.97
C ALA A 436 7.20 -21.90 -3.98
N ALA A 437 7.71 -23.04 -3.51
CA ALA A 437 8.08 -24.19 -4.34
C ALA A 437 6.99 -24.67 -5.30
N TYR A 438 5.73 -24.66 -4.84
CA TYR A 438 4.60 -25.17 -5.60
C TYR A 438 4.28 -24.38 -6.87
N TYR A 439 4.84 -23.17 -7.04
CA TYR A 439 4.73 -22.39 -8.29
C TYR A 439 5.62 -22.92 -9.43
N PHE A 440 6.57 -23.80 -9.14
CA PHE A 440 7.61 -24.20 -10.08
C PHE A 440 7.63 -25.72 -10.29
N SER A 441 8.05 -26.17 -11.48
CA SER A 441 8.21 -27.60 -11.77
C SER A 441 9.44 -28.15 -11.06
N THR A 442 10.48 -27.32 -10.94
CA THR A 442 11.68 -27.61 -10.16
C THR A 442 12.06 -26.36 -9.38
N GLN A 443 12.33 -26.51 -8.09
CA GLN A 443 12.82 -25.44 -7.23
C GLN A 443 13.87 -25.96 -6.25
N ASP A 444 15.00 -25.26 -6.16
CA ASP A 444 15.94 -25.36 -5.03
C ASP A 444 15.96 -24.00 -4.34
N GLY A 445 15.05 -23.82 -3.38
CA GLY A 445 14.87 -22.56 -2.65
C GLY A 445 16.08 -22.13 -1.83
N GLY A 446 17.03 -23.04 -1.54
CA GLY A 446 18.30 -22.69 -0.90
C GLY A 446 19.33 -22.11 -1.87
N LYS A 447 19.05 -22.08 -3.18
CA LYS A 447 19.94 -21.58 -4.24
C LYS A 447 19.25 -20.62 -5.20
N ASP A 448 18.03 -20.20 -4.91
CA ASP A 448 17.20 -19.36 -5.80
C ASP A 448 17.10 -19.90 -7.23
N ILE A 449 17.03 -21.23 -7.38
CA ILE A 449 16.86 -21.88 -8.69
C ILE A 449 15.39 -22.18 -8.89
N TYR A 450 14.80 -21.55 -9.91
CA TYR A 450 13.40 -21.68 -10.26
C TYR A 450 13.25 -22.12 -11.72
N THR A 451 12.65 -23.29 -11.94
CA THR A 451 12.23 -23.75 -13.27
C THR A 451 10.72 -23.65 -13.36
N GLU A 452 10.24 -22.72 -14.19
CA GLU A 452 8.83 -22.49 -14.42
C GLU A 452 8.18 -23.66 -15.17
N PHE A 453 6.90 -23.92 -14.90
CA PHE A 453 6.10 -24.81 -15.73
C PHE A 453 6.02 -24.27 -17.17
N PRO A 454 6.06 -25.13 -18.20
CA PRO A 454 5.89 -24.71 -19.59
C PRO A 454 4.65 -23.81 -19.77
N ASN A 455 4.78 -22.76 -20.58
CA ASN A 455 3.65 -21.87 -20.90
C ASN A 455 2.83 -22.45 -22.06
N ASP A 456 2.21 -23.60 -21.82
CA ASP A 456 1.28 -24.27 -22.71
C ASP A 456 0.10 -24.84 -21.91
N ALA A 457 -0.87 -25.45 -22.59
CA ALA A 457 -2.07 -25.99 -21.94
C ALA A 457 -1.74 -27.04 -20.85
N ALA A 458 -0.72 -27.88 -21.07
CA ALA A 458 -0.34 -28.92 -20.11
C ALA A 458 0.36 -28.31 -18.89
N GLY A 459 1.35 -27.44 -19.09
CA GLY A 459 2.04 -26.76 -17.99
C GLY A 459 1.11 -25.84 -17.19
N ASN A 460 0.15 -25.17 -17.84
CA ASN A 460 -0.90 -24.41 -17.15
C ASN A 460 -1.79 -25.30 -16.27
N ALA A 461 -2.16 -26.50 -16.74
CA ALA A 461 -2.92 -27.44 -15.95
C ALA A 461 -2.14 -27.94 -14.72
N LEU A 462 -0.83 -28.17 -14.85
CA LEU A 462 0.04 -28.59 -13.75
C LEU A 462 0.21 -27.48 -12.70
N LEU A 463 0.49 -26.24 -13.13
CA LEU A 463 0.58 -25.07 -12.24
C LEU A 463 -0.76 -24.84 -11.52
N LYS A 464 -1.88 -24.85 -12.26
CA LYS A 464 -3.22 -24.71 -11.69
C LYS A 464 -3.49 -25.78 -10.64
N ALA A 465 -3.15 -27.05 -10.91
CA ALA A 465 -3.34 -28.15 -9.97
C ALA A 465 -2.53 -27.97 -8.67
N ASN A 466 -1.28 -27.53 -8.77
CA ASN A 466 -0.45 -27.25 -7.59
C ASN A 466 -1.02 -26.09 -6.76
N ILE A 467 -1.40 -24.99 -7.41
CA ILE A 467 -2.01 -23.84 -6.73
C ILE A 467 -3.31 -24.25 -6.04
N TYR A 468 -4.17 -25.02 -6.73
CA TYR A 468 -5.41 -25.54 -6.15
C TYR A 468 -5.14 -26.41 -4.93
N GLN A 469 -4.09 -27.23 -4.99
CA GLN A 469 -3.69 -28.06 -3.85
C GLN A 469 -3.20 -27.20 -2.67
N ALA A 470 -2.42 -26.14 -2.92
CA ALA A 470 -1.97 -25.23 -1.88
C ALA A 470 -3.15 -24.50 -1.22
N LEU A 471 -4.05 -23.91 -2.02
CA LEU A 471 -5.27 -23.23 -1.54
C LEU A 471 -6.21 -24.20 -0.80
N ASP A 472 -6.37 -25.42 -1.31
CA ASP A 472 -7.25 -26.41 -0.68
C ASP A 472 -6.75 -26.80 0.73
N ARG A 473 -5.42 -26.80 0.94
CA ARG A 473 -4.77 -27.09 2.22
C ARG A 473 -4.79 -25.91 3.20
N SER A 474 -4.76 -24.69 2.68
CA SER A 474 -4.81 -23.47 3.49
C SER A 474 -6.23 -23.22 4.02
N PHE A 475 -7.23 -23.28 3.14
CA PHE A 475 -8.60 -22.93 3.50
C PHE A 475 -9.69 -23.67 2.71
N GLY A 476 -9.33 -24.59 1.80
CA GLY A 476 -10.32 -25.27 0.96
C GLY A 476 -11.36 -26.07 1.73
N THR A 477 -11.05 -26.58 2.93
CA THR A 477 -12.04 -27.23 3.78
C THR A 477 -13.11 -26.24 4.24
N ALA A 478 -12.73 -25.03 4.67
CA ALA A 478 -13.65 -23.96 5.04
C ALA A 478 -14.56 -23.55 3.87
N VAL A 479 -13.98 -23.47 2.67
CA VAL A 479 -14.73 -23.18 1.45
C VAL A 479 -15.66 -24.34 1.05
N LYS A 480 -15.20 -25.60 1.11
CA LYS A 480 -16.02 -26.77 0.76
C LYS A 480 -17.17 -27.00 1.72
N ALA A 481 -17.00 -26.64 3.00
CA ALA A 481 -18.04 -26.72 4.01
C ALA A 481 -19.09 -25.58 3.89
N ALA A 482 -18.98 -24.71 2.87
CA ALA A 482 -19.73 -23.48 2.64
C ALA A 482 -21.15 -23.47 3.24
N LYS A 483 -21.21 -22.95 4.46
CA LYS A 483 -22.39 -22.28 5.05
C LYS A 483 -22.03 -20.86 5.49
N THR A 484 -20.75 -20.59 5.74
CA THR A 484 -20.19 -19.28 6.03
C THR A 484 -19.56 -18.71 4.76
N PRO A 485 -19.79 -17.43 4.43
CA PRO A 485 -19.15 -16.80 3.29
C PRO A 485 -17.63 -16.74 3.41
N VAL A 486 -16.96 -16.89 2.26
CA VAL A 486 -15.51 -16.69 2.13
C VAL A 486 -15.26 -15.66 1.03
N MET A 487 -14.49 -14.62 1.36
CA MET A 487 -14.01 -13.56 0.46
C MET A 487 -12.50 -13.45 0.66
N PHE A 488 -11.71 -13.08 -0.33
CA PHE A 488 -10.27 -12.89 -0.08
C PHE A 488 -10.00 -11.54 0.57
N GLY A 489 -9.28 -11.52 1.69
CA GLY A 489 -8.89 -10.30 2.40
C GLY A 489 -7.84 -9.51 1.61
N GLU A 490 -6.86 -10.22 1.08
CA GLU A 490 -5.85 -9.70 0.15
C GLU A 490 -5.47 -10.78 -0.87
N PHE A 491 -5.28 -10.35 -2.10
CA PHE A 491 -4.54 -11.14 -3.07
C PHE A 491 -3.80 -10.27 -4.07
N GLY A 492 -2.63 -10.70 -4.55
CA GLY A 492 -1.93 -9.87 -5.52
C GLY A 492 -0.55 -10.34 -5.93
N GLY A 493 0.05 -9.52 -6.79
CA GLY A 493 1.33 -9.78 -7.42
C GLY A 493 1.56 -8.91 -8.65
N ILE A 494 2.79 -8.95 -9.13
CA ILE A 494 3.14 -8.30 -10.39
C ILE A 494 2.51 -9.08 -11.54
N TYR A 495 1.70 -8.40 -12.35
CA TYR A 495 0.85 -9.04 -13.37
C TYR A 495 1.23 -8.61 -14.80
N GLY A 496 0.92 -9.48 -15.76
CA GLY A 496 0.87 -9.17 -17.19
C GLY A 496 2.21 -8.74 -17.79
N VAL A 497 2.28 -7.51 -18.31
CA VAL A 497 3.50 -6.99 -18.95
C VAL A 497 4.63 -6.71 -17.94
N ALA A 498 4.27 -6.41 -16.70
CA ALA A 498 5.20 -6.13 -15.62
C ALA A 498 5.83 -7.40 -15.04
N ASP A 499 5.16 -8.55 -15.16
CA ASP A 499 5.69 -9.85 -14.78
C ASP A 499 6.91 -10.20 -15.65
N LYS A 500 8.09 -10.28 -15.04
CA LYS A 500 9.37 -10.58 -15.70
C LYS A 500 9.79 -12.03 -15.56
N TRP A 501 8.99 -12.88 -14.92
CA TRP A 501 9.17 -14.32 -15.03
C TRP A 501 9.08 -14.72 -16.51
N PRO A 502 10.09 -15.41 -17.09
CA PRO A 502 10.12 -15.73 -18.53
C PRO A 502 8.84 -16.39 -19.07
N LEU A 503 8.22 -17.25 -18.28
CA LEU A 503 6.97 -17.96 -18.60
C LEU A 503 5.76 -17.41 -17.83
N LYS A 504 5.85 -16.17 -17.32
CA LYS A 504 4.77 -15.41 -16.68
C LYS A 504 4.13 -16.13 -15.49
N THR A 505 4.94 -16.82 -14.68
CA THR A 505 4.42 -17.62 -13.54
C THR A 505 3.61 -16.79 -12.54
N SER A 506 3.95 -15.50 -12.31
CA SER A 506 3.17 -14.65 -11.40
C SER A 506 1.76 -14.37 -11.93
N THR A 507 1.67 -13.96 -13.20
CA THR A 507 0.42 -13.74 -13.93
C THR A 507 -0.44 -15.00 -13.92
N ARG A 508 0.15 -16.14 -14.29
CA ARG A 508 -0.55 -17.44 -14.36
C ARG A 508 -1.01 -17.93 -12.99
N ALA A 509 -0.25 -17.61 -11.92
CA ALA A 509 -0.64 -17.93 -10.56
C ALA A 509 -1.88 -17.15 -10.11
N ILE A 510 -1.91 -15.85 -10.41
CA ILE A 510 -3.08 -14.99 -10.15
C ILE A 510 -4.29 -15.49 -10.95
N GLU A 511 -4.14 -15.86 -12.22
CA GLU A 511 -5.23 -16.40 -13.04
C GLU A 511 -5.76 -17.76 -12.53
N ALA A 512 -4.87 -18.64 -12.07
CA ALA A 512 -5.27 -19.89 -11.42
C ALA A 512 -6.05 -19.62 -10.13
N PHE A 513 -5.63 -18.64 -9.35
CA PHE A 513 -6.32 -18.20 -8.14
C PHE A 513 -7.72 -17.61 -8.45
N VAL A 514 -7.84 -16.73 -9.45
CA VAL A 514 -9.15 -16.22 -9.90
C VAL A 514 -10.06 -17.38 -10.31
N SER A 515 -9.52 -18.35 -11.05
CA SER A 515 -10.26 -19.56 -11.43
C SER A 515 -10.71 -20.35 -10.19
N TYR A 516 -9.86 -20.47 -9.16
CA TYR A 516 -10.20 -21.17 -7.92
C TYR A 516 -11.39 -20.51 -7.23
N SER A 517 -11.38 -19.18 -7.14
CA SER A 517 -12.48 -18.38 -6.57
C SER A 517 -13.82 -18.71 -7.25
N GLN A 518 -13.81 -18.74 -8.59
CA GLN A 518 -14.98 -19.07 -9.42
C GLN A 518 -15.42 -20.52 -9.23
N ASP A 519 -14.48 -21.47 -9.32
CA ASP A 519 -14.74 -22.92 -9.21
C ASP A 519 -15.27 -23.31 -7.82
N ARG A 520 -15.01 -22.49 -6.79
CA ARG A 520 -15.49 -22.70 -5.42
C ARG A 520 -16.66 -21.81 -5.01
N ASN A 521 -17.25 -21.04 -5.93
CA ASN A 521 -18.37 -20.14 -5.66
C ASN A 521 -18.11 -19.16 -4.51
N MET A 522 -16.90 -18.59 -4.45
CA MET A 522 -16.52 -17.62 -3.43
C MET A 522 -17.13 -16.24 -3.73
N SER A 523 -17.33 -15.42 -2.69
CA SER A 523 -18.02 -14.12 -2.80
C SER A 523 -17.12 -12.96 -3.26
N GLY A 524 -15.99 -13.26 -3.91
CA GLY A 524 -15.01 -12.27 -4.39
C GLY A 524 -13.87 -12.00 -3.41
N GLY A 525 -13.34 -10.77 -3.41
CA GLY A 525 -12.24 -10.39 -2.51
C GLY A 525 -11.59 -9.05 -2.89
N PHE A 526 -10.49 -8.71 -2.22
CA PHE A 526 -9.77 -7.44 -2.40
C PHE A 526 -8.36 -7.67 -2.94
N ALA A 527 -8.04 -7.00 -4.05
CA ALA A 527 -6.73 -7.06 -4.64
C ALA A 527 -5.76 -6.11 -3.93
N TRP A 528 -4.56 -6.59 -3.61
CA TRP A 528 -3.44 -5.78 -3.14
C TRP A 528 -2.58 -5.37 -4.34
N SER A 529 -2.53 -4.10 -4.74
CA SER A 529 -3.28 -2.95 -4.19
C SER A 529 -3.62 -1.89 -5.25
N LEU A 530 -4.35 -0.85 -4.84
CA LEU A 530 -4.57 0.37 -5.62
C LEU A 530 -3.25 1.12 -5.84
N ASN A 531 -2.43 1.15 -4.79
CA ASN A 531 -1.21 1.91 -4.62
C ASN A 531 -0.10 1.46 -5.59
N SER A 532 0.48 2.40 -6.34
CA SER A 532 1.60 2.12 -7.25
C SER A 532 2.88 1.69 -6.54
N GLU A 533 3.00 2.10 -5.29
CA GLU A 533 4.16 1.99 -4.43
C GLU A 533 4.17 0.73 -3.56
N SER A 534 3.15 -0.14 -3.70
CA SER A 534 3.17 -1.43 -3.01
C SER A 534 4.35 -2.28 -3.45
N ASN A 535 5.07 -2.82 -2.46
CA ASN A 535 6.33 -3.51 -2.66
C ASN A 535 6.16 -5.01 -2.88
N TYR A 536 6.97 -5.57 -3.76
CA TYR A 536 7.15 -6.99 -4.03
C TYR A 536 8.64 -7.31 -4.06
N GLU A 537 9.03 -8.47 -3.51
CA GLU A 537 10.44 -8.86 -3.41
C GLU A 537 10.98 -9.56 -4.66
N TRP A 538 10.11 -10.11 -5.51
CA TRP A 538 10.54 -11.09 -6.52
C TRP A 538 10.00 -10.81 -7.91
N ASN A 539 10.91 -10.72 -8.90
CA ASN A 539 10.53 -10.62 -10.31
C ASN A 539 11.68 -10.80 -11.33
N PRO A 540 12.11 -12.00 -11.76
CA PRO A 540 12.28 -13.29 -11.08
C PRO A 540 13.48 -13.30 -10.11
N THR A 541 14.22 -12.19 -10.01
CA THR A 541 15.32 -12.01 -9.06
C THR A 541 14.81 -11.30 -7.82
N LYS A 542 15.41 -11.63 -6.66
CA LYS A 542 15.15 -10.91 -5.41
C LYS A 542 15.63 -9.46 -5.51
N SER A 543 14.72 -8.50 -5.34
CA SER A 543 14.98 -7.06 -5.33
C SER A 543 13.81 -6.32 -4.65
N ASN A 544 13.68 -5.02 -4.89
CA ASN A 544 12.51 -4.23 -4.51
C ASN A 544 11.79 -3.80 -5.79
N TYR A 545 10.54 -4.23 -5.95
CA TYR A 545 9.68 -3.86 -7.07
C TYR A 545 8.40 -3.22 -6.57
N THR A 546 8.10 -2.03 -7.06
CA THR A 546 6.83 -1.36 -6.77
C THR A 546 5.81 -1.68 -7.87
N TYR A 547 4.62 -2.13 -7.49
CA TYR A 547 3.54 -2.40 -8.44
C TYR A 547 2.17 -2.30 -7.78
N GLY A 548 1.18 -1.86 -8.53
CA GLY A 548 -0.22 -1.85 -8.12
C GLY A 548 -1.11 -1.53 -9.30
N LEU A 549 -2.36 -1.15 -9.02
CA LEU A 549 -3.28 -0.74 -10.09
C LEU A 549 -2.81 0.55 -10.77
N TYR A 550 -2.44 1.57 -10.00
CA TYR A 550 -1.78 2.75 -10.55
C TYR A 550 -0.35 2.45 -11.00
N THR A 551 0.08 3.04 -12.10
CA THR A 551 1.40 2.76 -12.70
C THR A 551 2.55 3.43 -11.97
N ASP A 552 2.29 4.57 -11.33
CA ASP A 552 3.30 5.38 -10.66
C ASP A 552 2.67 6.33 -9.63
N ASN A 553 3.55 7.03 -8.91
CA ASN A 553 3.21 7.96 -7.84
C ASN A 553 2.49 9.24 -8.30
N THR A 554 2.21 9.43 -9.58
CA THR A 554 1.38 10.54 -10.08
C THR A 554 -0.10 10.21 -9.99
N TRP A 555 -0.47 8.93 -9.82
CA TRP A 555 -1.86 8.47 -9.72
C TRP A 555 -2.72 8.90 -10.93
N THR A 556 -2.08 9.00 -12.10
CA THR A 556 -2.75 9.41 -13.35
C THR A 556 -3.23 8.22 -14.19
N SER A 557 -2.38 7.20 -14.33
CA SER A 557 -2.53 6.09 -15.27
C SER A 557 -2.58 4.72 -14.58
N TYR A 558 -3.11 3.71 -15.27
CA TYR A 558 -3.32 2.37 -14.73
C TYR A 558 -2.65 1.26 -15.53
N ASN A 559 -2.33 0.18 -14.83
CA ASN A 559 -2.05 -1.12 -15.43
C ASN A 559 -3.36 -1.73 -15.95
N GLU A 560 -3.69 -1.46 -17.22
CA GLU A 560 -4.96 -1.88 -17.86
C GLU A 560 -5.13 -3.40 -17.93
N ASP A 561 -4.04 -4.15 -18.09
CA ASP A 561 -4.03 -5.61 -18.06
C ASP A 561 -4.40 -6.14 -16.67
N TYR A 562 -3.83 -5.57 -15.62
CA TYR A 562 -4.20 -5.90 -14.24
C TYR A 562 -5.65 -5.54 -13.94
N SER A 563 -6.09 -4.34 -14.33
CA SER A 563 -7.48 -3.92 -14.22
C SER A 563 -8.44 -4.89 -14.92
N ALA A 564 -8.09 -5.35 -16.12
CA ALA A 564 -8.88 -6.33 -16.86
C ALA A 564 -8.97 -7.69 -16.15
N ALA A 565 -7.87 -8.15 -15.54
CA ALA A 565 -7.85 -9.38 -14.75
C ALA A 565 -8.76 -9.27 -13.52
N LEU A 566 -8.75 -8.14 -12.80
CA LEU A 566 -9.62 -7.93 -11.64
C LEU A 566 -11.12 -7.99 -11.99
N ARG A 567 -11.52 -7.54 -13.17
CA ARG A 567 -12.92 -7.65 -13.64
C ARG A 567 -13.40 -9.09 -13.82
N LEU A 568 -12.50 -10.08 -13.86
CA LEU A 568 -12.88 -11.49 -13.95
C LEU A 568 -13.53 -12.03 -12.67
N PHE A 569 -13.35 -11.37 -11.51
CA PHE A 569 -14.08 -11.73 -10.29
C PHE A 569 -15.59 -11.47 -10.38
N LYS A 570 -16.05 -10.72 -11.41
CA LYS A 570 -17.46 -10.44 -11.73
C LYS A 570 -18.31 -10.12 -10.48
N GLY A 571 -17.98 -9.01 -9.81
CA GLY A 571 -18.77 -8.50 -8.68
C GLY A 571 -20.25 -8.31 -9.02
N SER A 572 -21.11 -8.38 -8.01
CA SER A 572 -22.57 -8.24 -8.18
C SER A 572 -23.02 -6.79 -8.36
N GLY A 573 -22.07 -5.84 -8.34
CA GLY A 573 -22.28 -4.41 -8.49
C GLY A 573 -22.12 -3.64 -7.18
N THR A 574 -22.45 -2.35 -7.22
CA THR A 574 -22.34 -1.43 -6.08
C THR A 574 -23.46 -1.63 -5.04
N ILE A 575 -23.22 -1.17 -3.81
CA ILE A 575 -24.26 -1.18 -2.75
C ILE A 575 -25.35 -0.18 -3.12
N TYR A 576 -26.62 -0.57 -2.98
CA TYR A 576 -27.71 0.33 -3.35
C TYR A 576 -27.88 1.42 -2.31
N CYS A 577 -27.96 2.66 -2.79
CA CYS A 577 -28.41 3.78 -1.99
C CYS A 577 -29.95 3.83 -1.99
N VAL A 578 -30.56 3.17 -1.02
CA VAL A 578 -32.00 3.27 -0.76
C VAL A 578 -32.26 4.51 0.07
N LYS A 579 -33.19 5.37 -0.36
CA LYS A 579 -33.53 6.60 0.36
C LYS A 579 -34.13 6.27 1.73
N VAL A 580 -33.77 7.07 2.73
CA VAL A 580 -34.35 7.00 4.07
C VAL A 580 -35.57 7.93 4.11
N ASP A 581 -36.76 7.40 4.36
CA ASP A 581 -37.92 8.22 4.67
C ASP A 581 -37.80 8.70 6.14
N LEU A 582 -37.46 9.97 6.33
CA LEU A 582 -37.21 10.57 7.64
C LEU A 582 -38.46 10.66 8.55
N THR A 583 -39.60 10.11 8.14
CA THR A 583 -40.83 10.09 8.94
C THR A 583 -40.87 8.97 9.98
N THR A 584 -39.93 8.03 9.97
CA THR A 584 -39.90 6.88 10.89
C THR A 584 -38.53 6.69 11.54
N ALA A 585 -37.98 7.76 12.14
CA ALA A 585 -36.97 7.58 13.17
C ALA A 585 -37.67 7.06 14.44
N ASP A 586 -37.51 5.76 14.70
CA ASP A 586 -37.88 5.00 15.91
C ASP A 586 -39.35 5.03 16.38
N GLU A 587 -40.16 4.08 15.88
CA GLU A 587 -41.28 3.46 16.61
C GLU A 587 -41.54 2.05 16.01
N PRO A 588 -41.73 0.99 16.81
CA PRO A 588 -41.96 -0.35 16.30
C PRO A 588 -43.45 -0.58 15.99
N SER A 589 -43.92 -0.24 14.78
CA SER A 589 -45.06 -0.95 14.18
C SER A 589 -45.19 -0.65 12.68
N GLY A 590 -45.56 -1.67 11.92
CA GLY A 590 -45.46 -1.68 10.46
C GLY A 590 -46.51 -0.85 9.73
N SER A 591 -46.14 -0.44 8.52
CA SER A 591 -46.96 -0.55 7.31
C SER A 591 -46.07 -0.21 6.12
N ALA A 592 -46.05 -1.09 5.12
CA ALA A 592 -45.27 -0.91 3.91
C ALA A 592 -45.90 0.16 3.01
N THR A 593 -45.14 1.21 2.68
CA THR A 593 -45.40 2.07 1.51
C THR A 593 -44.09 2.38 0.79
N GLY A 594 -44.15 2.36 -0.54
CA GLY A 594 -43.01 2.15 -1.44
C GLY A 594 -41.93 3.23 -1.38
N GLY A 595 -40.70 2.79 -1.08
CA GLY A 595 -39.49 3.58 -1.27
C GLY A 595 -39.07 3.62 -2.74
N THR A 596 -38.64 4.79 -3.23
CA THR A 596 -38.07 4.93 -4.57
C THR A 596 -36.61 4.51 -4.57
N VAL A 597 -36.28 3.42 -5.28
CA VAL A 597 -34.92 2.88 -5.41
C VAL A 597 -34.17 3.64 -6.51
N THR A 598 -33.03 4.25 -6.19
CA THR A 598 -32.13 4.80 -7.21
C THR A 598 -31.21 3.67 -7.67
N LEU A 599 -31.40 3.18 -8.90
CA LEU A 599 -30.55 2.15 -9.49
C LEU A 599 -29.27 2.79 -10.06
N PRO A 600 -28.10 2.12 -9.96
CA PRO A 600 -26.90 2.59 -10.63
C PRO A 600 -27.08 2.58 -12.17
N PRO A 601 -26.38 3.45 -12.92
CA PRO A 601 -26.43 3.46 -14.38
C PRO A 601 -25.92 2.13 -14.94
N VAL A 602 -26.69 1.49 -15.82
CA VAL A 602 -26.22 0.33 -16.58
C VAL A 602 -25.29 0.84 -17.67
N THR A 603 -23.98 0.62 -17.54
CA THR A 603 -23.02 0.81 -18.63
C THR A 603 -23.24 -0.27 -19.68
N THR A 604 -24.11 0.02 -20.64
CA THR A 604 -24.25 -0.81 -21.83
C THR A 604 -23.06 -0.48 -22.73
N ALA A 605 -22.04 -1.34 -22.75
CA ALA A 605 -20.95 -1.23 -23.71
C ALA A 605 -21.54 -1.34 -25.12
N THR A 606 -21.66 -0.21 -25.81
CA THR A 606 -22.11 -0.19 -27.20
C THR A 606 -20.91 -0.60 -28.05
N ALA A 607 -20.87 -1.87 -28.45
CA ALA A 607 -19.90 -2.36 -29.41
C ALA A 607 -20.19 -1.74 -30.78
N THR A 608 -19.50 -0.66 -31.13
CA THR A 608 -19.45 -0.14 -32.50
C THR A 608 -18.54 -1.04 -33.33
N THR A 609 -19.12 -2.07 -33.91
CA THR A 609 -18.47 -2.89 -34.95
C THR A 609 -18.42 -2.10 -36.26
N LYS A 610 -17.28 -1.45 -36.53
CA LYS A 610 -16.97 -0.93 -37.87
C LYS A 610 -16.46 -2.09 -38.73
N PRO A 611 -17.09 -2.41 -39.89
CA PRO A 611 -16.59 -3.47 -40.76
C PRO A 611 -15.26 -3.06 -41.42
N PRO A 612 -14.32 -3.98 -41.65
CA PRO A 612 -13.08 -3.67 -42.35
C PRO A 612 -13.36 -3.38 -43.82
N ALA A 613 -12.73 -2.31 -44.33
CA ALA A 613 -12.78 -1.92 -45.73
C ALA A 613 -12.12 -2.99 -46.61
N LYS A 614 -12.86 -3.46 -47.63
CA LYS A 614 -12.31 -4.25 -48.73
C LYS A 614 -11.32 -3.40 -49.52
N THR A 615 -10.05 -3.77 -49.50
CA THR A 615 -9.08 -3.35 -50.52
C THR A 615 -9.17 -4.31 -51.70
N THR A 616 -9.74 -3.83 -52.80
CA THR A 616 -9.53 -4.37 -54.14
C THR A 616 -8.45 -3.53 -54.83
N ARG A 617 -7.22 -4.07 -54.91
CA ARG A 617 -6.44 -4.35 -56.13
C ARG A 617 -4.97 -4.53 -55.77
#